data_AF-A0A358CRS9-F1
#
_entry.id   AF-A0A358CRS9-F1
#
_cell.length_a   1.000
_cell.length_b   1.000
_cell.length_c   1.000
_cell.angle_alpha   90.00
_cell.angle_beta   90.00
_cell.angle_gamma   90.00
#
_symmetry.space_group_name_H-M   'P 1'
#
loop_
_entity.id
_entity.type
_entity.pdbx_description
1 polymer ?
#
loop_
_entity_poly.entity_id
_entity_poly.type
_entity_poly.pdbx_seq_one_letter_code
_entity_poly.pdbx_strand_id
1 'polypeptide(L)'
;MSKILEQDEVDALLRGLSGGDVETETEIPEDDSGVVAFDLANQDRIIRGRMPVLEIVNDRFARLCTNALANTMRKRVDINPISIDMSKF
;
A
#
# COMPACT_ATOMS: atom_id res chain seq x y z
N MET A 1 28.46 -40.49 -18.59
CA MET A 1 28.66 -41.45 -17.48
C MET A 1 27.53 -41.27 -16.50
N SER A 2 26.75 -42.33 -16.31
CA SER A 2 25.70 -42.43 -15.31
C SER A 2 26.23 -42.00 -13.94
N LYS A 3 25.59 -41.02 -13.29
CA LYS A 3 25.75 -40.82 -11.84
C LYS A 3 25.13 -42.03 -11.16
N ILE A 4 25.91 -43.10 -11.03
CA ILE A 4 25.63 -44.19 -10.12
C ILE A 4 25.93 -43.58 -8.75
N LEU A 5 24.88 -43.32 -7.96
CA LEU A 5 25.06 -42.97 -6.55
C LEU A 5 25.84 -44.11 -5.90
N GLU A 6 26.80 -43.77 -5.05
CA GLU A 6 27.55 -44.79 -4.31
C GLU A 6 26.58 -45.55 -3.41
N GLN A 7 26.87 -46.83 -3.15
CA GLN A 7 25.96 -47.74 -2.43
C GLN A 7 25.53 -47.17 -1.06
N ASP A 8 26.42 -46.43 -0.41
CA ASP A 8 26.18 -45.74 0.87
C ASP A 8 25.14 -44.61 0.77
N GLU A 9 25.08 -43.89 -0.36
CA GLU A 9 24.08 -42.84 -0.60
C GLU A 9 22.71 -43.45 -0.88
N VAL A 10 22.67 -44.60 -1.56
CA VAL A 10 21.44 -45.35 -1.80
C VAL A 10 20.89 -45.91 -0.49
N ASP A 11 21.74 -46.48 0.37
CA ASP A 11 21.33 -46.98 1.67
C ASP A 11 20.85 -45.86 2.61
N ALA A 12 21.49 -44.69 2.58
CA ALA A 12 21.02 -43.52 3.32
C ALA A 12 19.61 -43.07 2.87
N LEU A 13 19.35 -43.04 1.56
CA LEU A 13 18.03 -42.71 1.01
C LEU A 13 16.98 -43.79 1.31
N LEU A 14 17.34 -45.07 1.23
CA LEU A 14 16.43 -46.19 1.52
C LEU A 14 16.06 -46.24 3.00
N ARG A 15 16.99 -45.86 3.89
CA ARG A 15 16.76 -45.74 5.33
C ARG A 15 15.87 -44.53 5.66
N GLY A 16 16.05 -43.41 4.95
CA GLY A 16 15.14 -42.25 5.03
C GLY A 16 13.72 -42.56 4.54
N LEU A 17 13.57 -43.36 3.48
CA LEU A 17 12.27 -43.75 2.93
C LEU A 17 11.53 -44.81 3.77
N SER A 18 12.28 -45.76 4.36
CA SER A 18 11.69 -46.87 5.13
C SER A 18 11.47 -46.52 6.61
N GLY A 19 12.24 -45.58 7.15
CA GLY A 19 12.25 -45.23 8.57
C GLY A 19 11.36 -44.05 8.96
N GLY A 20 10.92 -43.21 8.01
CA GLY A 20 10.08 -42.04 8.30
C GLY A 20 10.72 -40.94 9.16
N ASP A 21 11.81 -41.23 9.87
CA ASP A 21 12.58 -40.30 10.71
C ASP A 21 13.61 -39.52 9.89
N VAL A 22 13.14 -38.79 8.88
CA VAL A 22 13.81 -37.51 8.62
C VAL A 22 13.17 -36.56 9.61
N GLU A 23 13.96 -36.02 10.54
CA GLU A 23 13.59 -34.80 11.26
C GLU A 23 13.42 -33.70 10.20
N THR A 24 12.26 -33.67 9.54
CA THR A 24 11.76 -32.47 8.90
C THR A 24 11.66 -31.49 10.04
N GLU A 25 12.46 -30.42 9.99
CA GLU A 25 12.35 -29.30 10.92
C GLU A 25 10.86 -29.02 11.08
N THR A 26 10.37 -29.39 12.26
CA THR A 26 8.95 -29.30 12.60
C THR A 26 8.60 -27.85 12.38
N GLU A 27 7.56 -27.61 11.57
CA GLU A 27 7.00 -26.29 11.28
C GLU A 27 7.25 -25.38 12.48
N ILE A 28 8.25 -24.50 12.34
CA ILE A 28 8.48 -23.46 13.31
C ILE A 28 7.14 -22.75 13.33
N PRO A 29 6.40 -22.72 14.46
CA PRO A 29 5.22 -21.90 14.51
C PRO A 29 5.74 -20.49 14.28
N GLU A 30 5.50 -19.96 13.08
CA GLU A 30 5.82 -18.57 12.78
C GLU A 30 5.15 -17.78 13.88
N ASP A 31 5.97 -17.13 14.71
CA ASP A 31 5.51 -16.35 15.83
C ASP A 31 4.61 -15.25 15.25
N ASP A 32 3.30 -15.47 15.33
CA ASP A 32 2.25 -14.58 14.85
C ASP A 32 2.28 -13.22 15.58
N SER A 33 3.24 -13.04 16.51
CA SER A 33 3.63 -11.78 17.14
C SER A 33 4.02 -10.68 16.14
N GLY A 34 4.28 -11.03 14.87
CA GLY A 34 4.50 -10.09 13.77
C GLY A 34 3.25 -9.68 12.99
N VAL A 35 2.10 -10.34 13.18
CA VAL A 35 0.88 -10.06 12.40
C VAL A 35 0.15 -8.86 12.99
N VAL A 36 0.51 -7.68 12.49
CA VAL A 36 -0.23 -6.45 12.76
C VAL A 36 -1.55 -6.49 11.98
N ALA A 37 -2.67 -6.49 12.70
CA ALA A 37 -3.98 -6.35 12.10
C ALA A 37 -4.03 -5.05 11.27
N PHE A 38 -4.06 -5.20 9.95
CA PHE A 38 -4.06 -4.08 9.03
C PHE A 38 -5.49 -3.55 8.88
N ASP A 39 -5.79 -2.48 9.61
CA ASP A 39 -7.07 -1.79 9.50
C ASP A 39 -7.08 -0.90 8.23
N LEU A 40 -7.76 -1.40 7.18
CA LEU A 40 -7.96 -0.67 5.92
C LEU A 40 -8.88 0.55 6.05
N ALA A 41 -9.69 0.64 7.12
CA ALA A 41 -10.53 1.80 7.39
C ALA A 41 -9.73 2.92 8.08
N ASN A 42 -8.70 2.56 8.85
CA ASN A 42 -7.74 3.47 9.45
C ASN A 42 -6.46 3.65 8.62
N GLN A 43 -6.56 3.59 7.28
CA GLN A 43 -5.67 4.38 6.44
C GLN A 43 -6.01 5.87 6.61
N ASP A 44 -5.78 6.36 7.83
CA ASP A 44 -5.29 7.68 8.13
C ASP A 44 -3.98 7.81 7.32
N ARG A 45 -4.06 7.93 5.99
CA ARG A 45 -3.22 8.88 5.27
C ARG A 45 -3.61 10.19 5.93
N ILE A 46 -2.94 10.45 7.03
CA ILE A 46 -3.03 11.61 7.87
C ILE A 46 -2.98 12.80 6.92
N ILE A 47 -4.14 13.30 6.50
CA ILE A 47 -4.27 14.65 5.98
C ILE A 47 -4.33 15.56 7.22
N ARG A 48 -3.45 15.35 8.20
CA ARG A 48 -3.26 16.31 9.28
C ARG A 48 -2.40 17.40 8.68
N GLY A 49 -3.09 18.48 8.32
CA GLY A 49 -2.48 19.65 7.72
C GLY A 49 -2.74 19.66 6.24
N ARG A 50 -3.82 20.36 5.87
CA ARG A 50 -3.96 21.12 4.62
C ARG A 50 -3.56 20.35 3.37
N MET A 51 -4.53 19.82 2.60
CA MET A 51 -4.27 19.19 1.30
C MET A 51 -3.63 20.22 0.36
N PRO A 52 -2.30 20.36 0.29
CA PRO A 52 -1.70 21.56 -0.29
C PRO A 52 -1.88 21.56 -1.81
N VAL A 53 -1.91 20.37 -2.41
CA VAL A 53 -2.23 20.18 -3.81
C VAL A 53 -3.68 20.59 -4.10
N LEU A 54 -4.63 20.26 -3.23
CA LEU A 54 -6.03 20.63 -3.44
C LEU A 54 -6.23 22.14 -3.27
N GLU A 55 -5.53 22.77 -2.31
CA GLU A 55 -5.49 24.22 -2.16
C GLU A 55 -4.97 24.89 -3.45
N ILE A 56 -3.85 24.40 -4.00
CA ILE A 56 -3.29 24.91 -5.27
C ILE A 56 -4.27 24.72 -6.43
N VAL A 57 -4.94 23.57 -6.51
CA VAL A 57 -5.94 23.30 -7.56
C VAL A 57 -7.13 24.24 -7.41
N ASN A 58 -7.61 24.48 -6.19
CA ASN A 58 -8.72 25.39 -5.92
C ASN A 58 -8.37 26.84 -6.29
N ASP A 59 -7.18 27.31 -5.92
CA ASP A 59 -6.68 28.64 -6.30
C ASP A 59 -6.59 28.80 -7.83
N ARG A 60 -6.10 27.76 -8.52
CA ARG A 60 -6.02 27.77 -9.98
C ARG A 60 -7.42 27.75 -10.61
N PHE A 61 -8.33 26.95 -10.06
CA PHE A 61 -9.72 26.89 -10.49
C PHE A 61 -10.40 28.26 -10.34
N ALA A 62 -10.25 28.92 -9.18
CA ALA A 62 -10.81 30.25 -8.93
C ALA A 62 -10.35 31.26 -10.00
N ARG A 63 -9.05 31.32 -10.29
CA ARG A 63 -8.50 32.21 -11.35
C ARG A 63 -9.08 31.93 -12.73
N LEU A 64 -9.18 30.66 -13.12
CA LEU A 64 -9.75 30.28 -14.41
C LEU A 64 -11.26 30.59 -14.48
N CYS A 65 -11.98 30.35 -13.39
CA CYS A 65 -13.39 30.64 -13.25
C CYS A 65 -13.67 32.15 -13.38
N THR A 66 -12.87 32.99 -12.72
CA THR A 66 -12.95 34.46 -12.83
C THR A 66 -12.82 34.90 -14.28
N ASN A 67 -11.82 34.40 -15.00
CA ASN A 67 -11.61 34.75 -16.40
C ASN A 67 -12.78 34.28 -17.29
N ALA A 68 -13.25 33.05 -17.08
CA ALA A 68 -14.37 32.50 -17.83
C ALA A 68 -15.67 33.30 -17.62
N LEU A 69 -15.97 33.66 -16.36
CA LEU A 69 -17.13 34.48 -16.01
C LEU A 69 -17.00 35.91 -16.53
N ALA A 70 -15.83 36.53 -16.40
CA ALA A 70 -15.60 37.88 -16.91
C ALA A 70 -15.80 37.95 -18.43
N ASN A 71 -15.31 36.96 -19.18
CA ASN A 71 -15.51 36.85 -20.62
C ASN A 71 -16.98 36.63 -20.99
N THR A 72 -17.68 35.79 -20.23
CA THR A 72 -19.10 35.47 -20.48
C THR A 72 -20.01 36.66 -20.18
N MET A 73 -19.81 37.32 -19.04
CA MET A 73 -20.63 38.45 -18.59
C MET A 73 -20.24 39.79 -19.26
N ARG A 74 -19.09 39.83 -19.95
CA ARG A 74 -18.47 41.06 -20.49
C ARG A 74 -18.35 42.16 -19.43
N LYS A 75 -18.08 41.77 -18.18
CA LYS A 75 -17.94 42.64 -17.02
C LYS A 75 -16.81 42.14 -16.15
N ARG A 76 -16.21 43.04 -15.35
CA ARG A 76 -15.22 42.62 -14.36
C ARG A 76 -15.91 41.78 -13.28
N VAL A 77 -15.35 40.62 -13.02
CA VAL A 77 -15.76 39.69 -11.96
C VAL A 77 -14.53 39.44 -11.12
N ASP A 78 -14.70 39.36 -9.79
CA ASP A 78 -13.63 38.99 -8.86
C ASP A 78 -14.12 37.81 -8.01
N ILE A 79 -13.27 36.79 -7.89
CA ILE A 79 -13.57 35.55 -7.15
C ILE A 79 -12.35 35.25 -6.30
N ASN A 80 -12.55 35.31 -4.98
CA ASN A 80 -11.51 35.02 -4.00
C ASN A 80 -11.95 33.86 -3.09
N PRO A 81 -11.22 32.74 -3.07
CA PRO A 81 -11.47 31.66 -2.12
C PRO A 81 -11.18 32.13 -0.67
N ILE A 82 -12.08 31.84 0.27
CA ILE A 82 -12.01 32.35 1.66
C ILE A 82 -11.50 31.30 2.64
N SER A 83 -12.11 30.11 2.64
CA SER A 83 -11.72 29.03 3.54
C SER A 83 -11.94 27.67 2.88
N ILE A 84 -11.10 26.71 3.29
CA ILE A 84 -11.22 25.30 2.90
C ILE A 84 -11.40 24.53 4.20
N ASP A 85 -12.57 23.92 4.37
CA ASP A 85 -12.88 23.11 5.54
C ASP A 85 -12.90 21.63 5.17
N MET A 86 -12.44 20.78 6.07
CA MET A 86 -12.40 19.34 5.89
C MET A 86 -13.30 18.69 6.93
N SER A 87 -14.47 18.26 6.50
CA SER A 87 -15.36 17.46 7.35
C SER A 87 -14.94 15.99 7.29
N LYS A 88 -14.65 15.40 8.45
CA LYS A 88 -14.55 13.93 8.60
C LYS A 88 -15.96 13.37 8.82
N PHE A 89 -16.26 12.27 8.14
CA PHE A 89 -17.43 11.43 8.40
C PHE A 89 -17.02 10.22 9.23
#